data_AF-A0A382M0L6-F1
#
_entry.id   AF-A0A382M0L6-F1
#
_cell.length_a   1.000
_cell.length_b   1.000
_cell.length_c   1.000
_cell.angle_alpha   90.00
_cell.angle_beta   90.00
_cell.angle_gamma   90.00
#
_symmetry.space_group_name_H-M   'P 1'
#
loop_
_entity.id
_entity.type
_entity.pdbx_description
1 polymer ?
#
loop_
_entity_poly.entity_id
_entity_poly.type
_entity_poly.pdbx_seq_one_letter_code
_entity_poly.pdbx_strand_id
1 'polypeptide(L)'
;VTYASELRSIFNRNAYSTLIANMGTQLNDRKDRFDKSDIIEQAVAVYSGDRLAWVDLIGRDHVDSVTGFDLEFKYVSDGLFTKAQKLPKEFVNVKLKNNLGSHKGITIDHPADFYMIGQQDAIAIISWEDIQNYLVAVPDGIEARIPFDKLSFIFDFNDIELGNVEIETETDYKQIKMDAQRTLIETFL
;
A
#
# COMPACT_ATOMS: atom_id res chain seq x y z
N VAL A 1 15.80 5.03 -17.23
CA VAL A 1 15.06 4.03 -16.43
C VAL A 1 13.99 4.80 -15.67
N THR A 2 12.75 4.33 -15.62
CA THR A 2 11.70 5.03 -14.83
C THR A 2 11.80 4.65 -13.37
N TYR A 3 11.35 5.51 -12.46
CA TYR A 3 11.41 5.21 -11.02
C TYR A 3 10.72 3.88 -10.66
N ALA A 4 9.56 3.59 -11.28
CA ALA A 4 8.88 2.31 -11.15
C ALA A 4 9.75 1.10 -11.54
N SER A 5 10.54 1.22 -12.62
CA SER A 5 11.45 0.16 -13.08
C SER A 5 12.62 -0.07 -12.12
N GLU A 6 13.09 1.00 -11.45
CA GLU A 6 14.11 0.87 -10.41
C GLU A 6 13.55 0.14 -9.20
N LEU A 7 12.37 0.55 -8.70
CA LEU A 7 11.71 -0.12 -7.59
C LEU A 7 11.39 -1.58 -7.91
N ARG A 8 11.01 -1.88 -9.15
CA ARG A 8 10.78 -3.27 -9.60
C ARG A 8 11.99 -4.17 -9.40
N SER A 9 13.20 -3.64 -9.59
CA SER A 9 14.44 -4.42 -9.50
C SER A 9 14.80 -4.84 -8.07
N ILE A 10 14.27 -4.15 -7.06
CA ILE A 10 14.56 -4.40 -5.65
C ILE A 10 13.40 -5.10 -4.93
N PHE A 11 12.19 -5.06 -5.48
CA PHE A 11 10.98 -5.42 -4.74
C PHE A 11 10.68 -6.92 -4.79
N ASN A 12 10.58 -7.56 -3.63
CA ASN A 12 10.18 -8.95 -3.48
C ASN A 12 8.64 -9.09 -3.59
N ARG A 13 8.15 -9.00 -4.82
CA ARG A 13 6.73 -9.11 -5.19
C ARG A 13 6.07 -10.42 -4.77
N ASN A 14 6.78 -11.55 -4.80
CA ASN A 14 6.25 -12.84 -4.38
C ASN A 14 5.96 -12.87 -2.87
N ALA A 15 6.88 -12.33 -2.06
CA ALA A 15 6.68 -12.25 -0.61
C ALA A 15 5.54 -11.30 -0.26
N TYR A 16 5.47 -10.13 -0.91
CA TYR A 16 4.35 -9.20 -0.77
C TYR A 16 3.02 -9.88 -1.05
N SER A 17 2.85 -10.47 -2.23
CA SER A 17 1.57 -11.06 -2.61
C SER A 17 1.18 -12.27 -1.76
N THR A 18 2.16 -13.06 -1.32
CA THR A 18 1.94 -14.16 -0.37
C THR A 18 1.46 -13.62 0.98
N LEU A 19 2.08 -12.56 1.52
CA LEU A 19 1.66 -11.94 2.77
C LEU A 19 0.22 -11.43 2.68
N ILE A 20 -0.10 -10.65 1.64
CA ILE A 20 -1.44 -10.07 1.50
C ILE A 20 -2.51 -11.16 1.34
N ALA A 21 -2.23 -12.23 0.59
CA ALA A 21 -3.15 -13.35 0.43
C ALA A 21 -3.45 -14.07 1.75
N ASN A 22 -2.46 -14.25 2.61
CA ASN A 22 -2.61 -14.94 3.90
C ASN A 22 -3.20 -14.05 5.01
N MET A 23 -2.74 -12.82 5.09
CA MET A 23 -3.15 -11.87 6.13
C MET A 23 -4.50 -11.23 5.85
N GLY A 24 -4.83 -11.05 4.56
CA GLY A 24 -5.98 -10.29 4.11
C GLY A 24 -7.32 -10.83 4.64
N THR A 25 -7.43 -12.15 4.84
CA THR A 25 -8.63 -12.81 5.38
C THR A 25 -8.73 -12.69 6.90
N GLN A 26 -7.60 -12.63 7.61
CA GLN A 26 -7.53 -12.61 9.07
C GLN A 26 -7.86 -11.23 9.67
N LEU A 27 -7.64 -10.14 8.93
CA LEU A 27 -7.70 -8.75 9.43
C LEU A 27 -8.87 -7.92 8.85
N ASN A 28 -10.06 -8.52 8.73
CA ASN A 28 -11.23 -7.81 8.18
C ASN A 28 -12.10 -7.12 9.24
N ASP A 29 -11.90 -7.45 10.52
CA ASP A 29 -12.65 -6.84 11.61
C ASP A 29 -12.27 -5.37 11.80
N ARG A 30 -13.20 -4.56 12.31
CA ARG A 30 -12.98 -3.11 12.52
C ARG A 30 -11.75 -2.83 13.40
N LYS A 31 -11.46 -3.69 14.37
CA LYS A 31 -10.33 -3.55 15.29
C LYS A 31 -8.98 -3.81 14.62
N ASP A 32 -8.97 -4.57 13.54
CA ASP A 32 -7.75 -5.08 12.90
C ASP A 32 -7.29 -4.17 11.73
N ARG A 33 -8.05 -3.11 11.42
CA ARG A 33 -7.81 -2.26 10.23
C ARG A 33 -6.53 -1.43 10.34
N PHE A 34 -6.19 -0.97 11.54
CA PHE A 34 -4.94 -0.24 11.77
C PHE A 34 -3.75 -1.19 11.64
N ASP A 35 -3.82 -2.34 12.32
CA ASP A 35 -2.80 -3.39 12.17
C ASP A 35 -2.59 -3.79 10.70
N LYS A 36 -3.68 -3.94 9.95
CA LYS A 36 -3.62 -4.27 8.53
C LYS A 36 -2.88 -3.19 7.73
N SER A 37 -3.08 -1.90 8.04
CA SER A 37 -2.34 -0.82 7.36
C SER A 37 -0.85 -0.94 7.68
N ASP A 38 -0.51 -0.95 8.97
CA ASP A 38 0.87 -0.96 9.44
C ASP A 38 1.66 -2.16 8.90
N ILE A 39 1.04 -3.35 8.87
CA ILE A 39 1.67 -4.57 8.34
C ILE A 39 1.95 -4.44 6.85
N ILE A 40 1.00 -3.90 6.08
CA ILE A 40 1.18 -3.77 4.63
C ILE A 40 2.23 -2.70 4.30
N GLU A 41 2.23 -1.59 5.04
CA GLU A 41 3.22 -0.52 4.88
C GLU A 41 4.63 -0.99 5.29
N GLN A 42 4.75 -1.70 6.41
CA GLN A 42 6.02 -2.31 6.81
C GLN A 42 6.47 -3.39 5.83
N ALA A 43 5.54 -4.13 5.23
CA ALA A 43 5.87 -5.09 4.19
C ALA A 43 6.47 -4.41 2.95
N VAL A 44 6.02 -3.20 2.59
CA VAL A 44 6.66 -2.41 1.53
C VAL A 44 8.11 -2.09 1.88
N ALA A 45 8.40 -1.74 3.13
CA ALA A 45 9.77 -1.49 3.58
C ALA A 45 10.62 -2.77 3.51
N VAL A 46 10.21 -3.82 4.21
CA VAL A 46 10.95 -5.10 4.29
C VAL A 46 11.17 -5.70 2.89
N TYR A 47 10.13 -5.74 2.05
CA TYR A 47 10.21 -6.36 0.73
C TYR A 47 10.87 -5.48 -0.34
N SER A 48 11.19 -4.21 -0.03
CA SER A 48 12.09 -3.39 -0.84
C SER A 48 13.56 -3.54 -0.44
N GLY A 49 13.89 -4.45 0.49
CA GLY A 49 15.23 -4.58 1.06
C GLY A 49 15.60 -3.37 1.91
N ASP A 50 14.63 -2.82 2.64
CA ASP A 50 14.71 -1.62 3.48
C ASP A 50 15.11 -0.33 2.74
N ARG A 51 15.09 -0.32 1.41
CA ARG A 51 15.33 0.91 0.63
C ARG A 51 14.21 1.93 0.86
N LEU A 52 12.95 1.49 0.84
CA LEU A 52 11.77 2.31 1.15
C LEU A 52 11.53 2.26 2.67
N ALA A 53 12.25 3.08 3.43
CA ALA A 53 12.18 3.06 4.89
C ALA A 53 10.81 3.56 5.37
N TRP A 54 10.13 2.80 6.22
CA TRP A 54 8.85 3.19 6.82
C TRP A 54 9.08 4.27 7.90
N VAL A 55 8.34 5.38 7.82
CA VAL A 55 8.50 6.53 8.72
C VAL A 55 7.20 6.95 9.42
N ASP A 56 6.04 6.46 8.96
CA ASP A 56 4.71 6.70 9.57
C ASP A 56 4.43 8.18 9.85
N LEU A 57 4.63 9.04 8.83
CA LEU A 57 4.35 10.46 8.90
C LEU A 57 3.09 10.80 8.09
N ILE A 58 2.40 11.88 8.48
CA ILE A 58 1.18 12.30 7.78
C ILE A 58 1.51 12.64 6.32
N GLY A 59 0.93 11.90 5.38
CA GLY A 59 1.13 12.10 3.94
C GLY A 59 2.50 11.62 3.44
N ARG A 60 3.20 10.80 4.24
CA ARG A 60 4.48 10.18 3.94
C ARG A 60 4.65 8.90 4.77
N ASP A 61 4.31 7.78 4.16
CA ASP A 61 4.48 6.46 4.77
C ASP A 61 5.94 5.98 4.67
N HIS A 62 6.64 6.32 3.57
CA HIS A 62 8.01 5.89 3.31
C HIS A 62 8.94 6.99 2.81
N VAL A 63 10.24 6.80 3.03
CA VAL A 63 11.33 7.57 2.40
C VAL A 63 12.26 6.62 1.66
N ASP A 64 12.50 6.87 0.38
CA ASP A 64 13.50 6.15 -0.40
C ASP A 64 14.91 6.61 0.00
N SER A 65 15.65 5.74 0.70
CA SER A 65 17.01 6.00 1.20
C SER A 65 18.05 6.32 0.12
N VAL A 66 17.78 6.01 -1.16
CA VAL A 66 18.71 6.28 -2.28
C VAL A 66 18.42 7.62 -2.95
N THR A 67 17.14 7.93 -3.19
CA THR A 67 16.73 9.13 -3.94
C THR A 67 16.34 10.29 -3.03
N GLY A 68 15.97 10.00 -1.78
CA GLY A 68 15.39 10.95 -0.84
C GLY A 68 13.90 11.23 -1.10
N PHE A 69 13.25 10.51 -2.03
CA PHE A 69 11.84 10.73 -2.32
C PHE A 69 10.95 10.29 -1.17
N ASP A 70 9.92 11.09 -0.92
CA ASP A 70 8.83 10.80 -0.02
C ASP A 70 7.74 10.02 -0.78
N LEU A 71 7.23 8.94 -0.18
CA LEU A 71 6.19 8.11 -0.77
C LEU A 71 5.01 7.96 0.19
N GLU A 72 3.81 8.06 -0.36
CA GLU A 72 2.56 7.70 0.31
C GLU A 72 2.05 6.37 -0.27
N PHE A 73 1.70 5.42 0.58
CA PHE A 73 1.16 4.14 0.19
C PHE A 73 -0.35 4.07 0.40
N LYS A 74 -1.08 3.63 -0.62
CA LYS A 74 -2.52 3.42 -0.59
C LYS A 74 -2.87 2.01 -1.00
N TYR A 75 -3.34 1.22 -0.03
CA TYR A 75 -3.86 -0.11 -0.29
C TYR A 75 -5.34 -0.06 -0.67
N VAL A 76 -5.69 -0.61 -1.83
CA VAL A 76 -7.09 -0.79 -2.27
C VAL A 76 -7.26 -2.20 -2.83
N SER A 77 -8.00 -3.04 -2.11
CA SER A 77 -8.35 -4.39 -2.59
C SER A 77 -9.04 -4.33 -3.96
N ASP A 78 -8.53 -5.10 -4.91
CA ASP A 78 -9.01 -5.11 -6.30
C ASP A 78 -9.09 -3.70 -6.89
N GLY A 79 -8.18 -2.79 -6.51
CA GLY A 79 -8.18 -1.37 -6.87
C GLY A 79 -7.72 -1.08 -8.30
N LEU A 80 -6.73 -1.82 -8.78
CA LEU A 80 -6.09 -1.66 -10.10
C LEU A 80 -6.75 -2.55 -11.15
N PHE A 81 -7.02 -3.81 -10.79
CA PHE A 81 -7.59 -4.81 -11.69
C PHE A 81 -8.92 -5.35 -11.15
N THR A 82 -9.79 -5.81 -12.05
CA THR A 82 -11.05 -6.44 -11.68
C THR A 82 -10.80 -7.81 -11.02
N LYS A 83 -11.56 -8.13 -9.97
CA LYS A 83 -11.40 -9.37 -9.20
C LYS A 83 -11.53 -10.64 -10.06
N ALA A 84 -12.54 -10.69 -10.93
CA ALA A 84 -12.94 -11.92 -11.61
C ALA A 84 -12.05 -12.28 -12.80
N GLN A 85 -11.65 -11.28 -13.60
CA GLN A 85 -10.95 -11.49 -14.86
C GLN A 85 -9.57 -10.83 -14.90
N LYS A 86 -9.16 -10.15 -13.82
CA LYS A 86 -7.91 -9.39 -13.74
C LYS A 86 -7.75 -8.38 -14.88
N LEU A 87 -8.87 -7.87 -15.39
CA LEU A 87 -8.86 -6.81 -16.41
C LEU A 87 -8.49 -5.46 -15.76
N PRO A 88 -7.67 -4.63 -16.42
CA PRO A 88 -7.44 -3.25 -16.01
C PRO A 88 -8.76 -2.52 -15.77
N LYS A 89 -8.86 -1.76 -14.68
CA LYS A 89 -9.97 -0.82 -14.53
C LYS A 89 -9.79 0.36 -15.48
N GLU A 90 -10.89 1.01 -15.84
CA GLU A 90 -10.82 2.28 -16.58
C GLU A 90 -10.21 3.39 -15.69
N PHE A 91 -10.68 3.46 -14.44
CA PHE A 91 -10.20 4.39 -13.42
C PHE A 91 -9.83 3.67 -12.13
N VAL A 92 -8.72 4.10 -11.54
CA VAL A 92 -8.25 3.73 -10.20
C VAL A 92 -8.58 4.86 -9.26
N ASN A 93 -9.49 4.60 -8.31
CA ASN A 93 -9.93 5.59 -7.33
C ASN A 93 -9.19 5.37 -6.01
N VAL A 94 -8.49 6.39 -5.54
CA VAL A 94 -7.78 6.36 -4.25
C VAL A 94 -8.09 7.61 -3.45
N LYS A 95 -8.34 7.45 -2.14
CA LYS A 95 -8.56 8.57 -1.24
C LYS A 95 -7.21 9.08 -0.73
N LEU A 96 -6.89 10.34 -1.03
CA LEU A 96 -5.60 10.94 -0.68
C LEU A 96 -5.66 11.73 0.63
N LYS A 97 -6.80 12.35 0.93
CA LYS A 97 -6.99 13.11 2.16
C LYS A 97 -8.39 12.89 2.69
N ASN A 98 -8.51 12.60 3.99
CA ASN A 98 -9.77 12.66 4.69
C ASN A 98 -9.85 14.01 5.42
N ASN A 99 -10.94 14.76 5.20
CA ASN A 99 -11.10 16.09 5.77
C ASN A 99 -12.16 16.12 6.89
N LEU A 100 -12.70 14.94 7.28
CA LEU A 100 -13.76 14.79 8.28
C LEU A 100 -14.98 15.69 8.02
N GLY A 101 -15.25 16.02 6.75
CA GLY A 101 -16.36 16.91 6.34
C GLY A 101 -16.08 18.40 6.50
N SER A 102 -14.85 18.79 6.86
CA SER A 102 -14.42 20.20 6.91
C SER A 102 -13.64 20.59 5.65
N HIS A 103 -14.02 21.70 5.03
CA HIS A 103 -13.46 22.28 3.79
C HIS A 103 -13.72 21.52 2.47
N LYS A 104 -14.29 22.23 1.50
CA LYS A 104 -14.42 21.80 0.09
C LYS A 104 -13.22 22.34 -0.69
N GLY A 105 -12.47 21.47 -1.36
CA GLY A 105 -11.30 21.84 -2.16
C GLY A 105 -10.49 20.62 -2.58
N ILE A 106 -9.44 20.84 -3.35
CA ILE A 106 -8.54 19.78 -3.85
C ILE A 106 -7.08 19.99 -3.40
N THR A 107 -6.83 20.92 -2.48
CA THR A 107 -5.48 21.20 -1.99
C THR A 107 -5.04 20.15 -0.97
N ILE A 108 -3.90 19.54 -1.24
CA ILE A 108 -3.18 18.67 -0.30
C ILE A 108 -1.96 19.45 0.19
N ASP A 109 -1.79 19.47 1.51
CA ASP A 109 -0.66 20.11 2.16
C ASP A 109 0.40 19.04 2.42
N HIS A 110 1.67 19.36 2.19
CA HIS A 110 2.80 18.41 2.27
C HIS A 110 2.57 17.08 1.51
N PRO A 111 2.34 17.12 0.18
CA PRO A 111 2.21 15.89 -0.61
C PRO A 111 3.54 15.12 -0.65
N ALA A 112 3.45 13.78 -0.67
CA ALA A 112 4.57 12.92 -1.03
C ALA A 112 5.01 13.18 -2.49
N ASP A 113 6.26 12.87 -2.84
CA ASP A 113 6.74 12.96 -4.22
C ASP A 113 6.04 11.93 -5.12
N PHE A 114 5.77 10.74 -4.57
CA PHE A 114 5.09 9.66 -5.27
C PHE A 114 3.97 9.02 -4.43
N TYR A 115 2.91 8.61 -5.12
CA TYR A 115 1.83 7.81 -4.55
C TYR A 115 1.93 6.38 -5.07
N MET A 116 2.13 5.44 -4.16
CA MET A 116 2.11 4.00 -4.43
C MET A 116 0.69 3.47 -4.19
N ILE A 117 0.18 2.71 -5.15
CA ILE A 117 -1.17 2.14 -5.11
C ILE A 117 -1.02 0.64 -5.14
N GLY A 118 -1.24 0.01 -3.99
CA GLY A 118 -1.12 -1.43 -3.81
C GLY A 118 -2.47 -2.13 -3.87
N GLN A 119 -2.46 -3.33 -4.44
CA GLN A 119 -3.49 -4.34 -4.26
C GLN A 119 -2.79 -5.69 -4.00
N GLN A 120 -3.55 -6.77 -3.83
CA GLN A 120 -3.06 -8.11 -3.48
C GLN A 120 -1.86 -8.58 -4.31
N ASP A 121 -1.90 -8.33 -5.61
CA ASP A 121 -0.99 -8.88 -6.61
C ASP A 121 -0.43 -7.82 -7.57
N ALA A 122 -0.43 -6.55 -7.16
CA ALA A 122 0.17 -5.49 -7.96
C ALA A 122 0.48 -4.26 -7.11
N ILE A 123 1.54 -3.54 -7.48
CA ILE A 123 1.80 -2.17 -7.00
C ILE A 123 2.09 -1.28 -8.20
N ALA A 124 1.29 -0.22 -8.32
CA ALA A 124 1.49 0.86 -9.26
C ALA A 124 1.99 2.12 -8.54
N ILE A 125 2.57 3.05 -9.29
CA ILE A 125 3.08 4.32 -8.80
C ILE A 125 2.76 5.46 -9.77
N ILE A 126 2.54 6.65 -9.21
CA ILE A 126 2.31 7.91 -9.94
C ILE A 126 2.99 9.05 -9.19
N SER A 127 3.54 10.02 -9.90
CA SER A 127 4.13 11.21 -9.28
C SER A 127 3.05 12.14 -8.73
N TRP A 128 3.42 12.99 -7.77
CA TRP A 128 2.53 14.08 -7.35
C TRP A 128 2.18 15.03 -8.50
N GLU A 129 3.15 15.39 -9.33
CA GLU A 129 2.95 16.25 -10.50
C GLU A 129 1.85 15.70 -11.43
N ASP A 130 1.83 14.38 -11.65
CA ASP A 130 0.85 13.74 -12.51
C ASP A 130 -0.51 13.54 -11.82
N ILE A 131 -0.53 13.06 -10.57
CA ILE A 131 -1.79 12.71 -9.87
C ILE A 131 -2.67 13.94 -9.62
N GLN A 132 -2.07 15.13 -9.52
CA GLN A 132 -2.78 16.41 -9.37
C GLN A 132 -3.84 16.66 -10.46
N ASN A 133 -3.61 16.16 -11.67
CA ASN A 133 -4.52 16.32 -12.80
C ASN A 133 -5.83 15.51 -12.66
N TYR A 134 -5.89 14.62 -11.66
CA TYR A 134 -6.99 13.67 -11.47
C TYR A 134 -7.69 13.84 -10.12
N LEU A 135 -7.42 14.94 -9.39
CA LEU A 135 -8.01 15.20 -8.09
C LEU A 135 -9.48 15.62 -8.21
N VAL A 136 -10.31 15.00 -7.37
CA VAL A 136 -11.74 15.27 -7.26
C VAL A 136 -12.09 15.50 -5.80
N ALA A 137 -12.79 16.59 -5.53
CA ALA A 137 -13.35 16.84 -4.20
C ALA A 137 -14.56 15.91 -3.98
N VAL A 138 -14.55 15.20 -2.86
CA VAL A 138 -15.66 14.36 -2.41
C VAL A 138 -16.18 14.85 -1.05
N PRO A 139 -17.39 14.46 -0.61
CA PRO A 139 -17.99 15.01 0.60
C PRO A 139 -17.13 14.90 1.86
N ASP A 140 -16.32 13.86 1.96
CA ASP A 140 -15.49 13.53 3.12
C ASP A 140 -13.99 13.56 2.83
N GLY A 141 -13.56 14.26 1.76
CA GLY A 141 -12.15 14.40 1.47
C GLY A 141 -11.80 14.73 0.02
N ILE A 142 -10.60 14.29 -0.36
CA ILE A 142 -10.04 14.42 -1.70
C ILE A 142 -9.71 13.01 -2.19
N GLU A 143 -10.20 12.67 -3.37
CA GLU A 143 -9.86 11.46 -4.10
C GLU A 143 -9.06 11.81 -5.35
N ALA A 144 -8.24 10.87 -5.81
CA ALA A 144 -7.75 10.86 -7.18
C ALA A 144 -8.51 9.80 -7.98
N ARG A 145 -8.97 10.17 -9.18
CA ARG A 145 -9.61 9.27 -10.16
C ARG A 145 -8.71 9.08 -11.36
N ILE A 146 -7.73 8.20 -11.21
CA ILE A 146 -6.57 8.10 -12.09
C ILE A 146 -6.91 7.17 -13.26
N PRO A 147 -6.78 7.60 -14.53
CA PRO A 147 -6.87 6.68 -15.66
C PRO A 147 -5.78 5.61 -15.57
N PHE A 148 -6.12 4.34 -15.77
CA PHE A 148 -5.18 3.23 -15.55
C PHE A 148 -3.91 3.32 -16.39
N ASP A 149 -3.99 3.87 -17.61
CA ASP A 149 -2.87 4.06 -18.52
C ASP A 149 -1.86 5.14 -18.08
N LYS A 150 -2.16 5.89 -17.00
CA LYS A 150 -1.27 6.89 -16.40
C LYS A 150 -0.42 6.34 -15.27
N LEU A 151 -0.69 5.10 -14.86
CA LEU A 151 0.06 4.45 -13.81
C LEU A 151 1.30 3.76 -14.38
N SER A 152 2.42 3.89 -13.67
CA SER A 152 3.60 3.05 -13.90
C SER A 152 3.58 1.89 -12.93
N PHE A 153 3.84 0.66 -13.38
CA PHE A 153 3.82 -0.51 -12.52
C PHE A 153 5.21 -0.84 -11.99
N ILE A 154 5.31 -1.03 -10.68
CA ILE A 154 6.46 -1.70 -10.06
C ILE A 154 6.36 -3.18 -10.42
N PHE A 155 5.21 -3.79 -10.16
CA PHE A 155 4.87 -5.12 -10.64
C PHE A 155 3.36 -5.29 -10.76
N ASP A 156 2.95 -6.27 -11.54
CA ASP A 156 1.59 -6.77 -11.61
C ASP A 156 1.52 -8.30 -11.48
N PHE A 157 0.31 -8.84 -11.60
CA PHE A 157 0.04 -10.26 -11.40
C PHE A 157 0.78 -11.19 -12.37
N ASN A 158 1.23 -10.70 -13.53
CA ASN A 158 2.02 -11.48 -14.49
C ASN A 158 3.47 -11.68 -14.02
N ASP A 159 3.92 -10.89 -13.04
CA ASP A 159 5.28 -10.94 -12.53
C ASP A 159 5.45 -11.88 -11.35
N ILE A 160 4.34 -12.40 -10.82
CA ILE A 160 4.33 -13.18 -9.59
C ILE A 160 4.45 -14.65 -9.94
N GLU A 161 5.49 -15.27 -9.41
CA GLU A 161 5.69 -16.71 -9.46
C GLU A 161 5.27 -17.28 -8.12
N LEU A 162 3.96 -17.41 -7.93
CA LEU A 162 3.42 -18.27 -6.90
C LEU A 162 3.64 -19.71 -7.39
N GLY A 163 4.85 -20.24 -7.21
CA GLY A 163 5.07 -21.68 -7.25
C GLY A 163 4.12 -22.37 -6.27
N ASN A 164 4.12 -23.70 -6.21
CA ASN A 164 3.46 -24.45 -5.13
C ASN A 164 4.13 -24.14 -3.77
N VAL A 165 4.05 -22.88 -3.32
CA VAL A 165 4.40 -22.45 -1.98
C VAL A 165 3.31 -23.07 -1.13
N GLU A 166 3.56 -24.31 -0.72
CA GLU A 166 3.01 -24.81 0.53
C GLU A 166 3.42 -23.76 1.56
N ILE A 167 2.46 -22.92 1.94
CA ILE A 167 2.64 -22.01 3.05
C ILE A 167 2.76 -22.93 4.25
N GLU A 168 4.00 -23.31 4.59
CA GLU A 168 4.30 -24.34 5.59
C GLU A 168 3.77 -23.99 6.97
N THR A 169 3.29 -22.77 7.18
CA THR A 169 2.63 -22.34 8.42
C THR A 169 1.50 -21.36 8.15
N GLU A 170 0.27 -21.77 8.46
CA GLU A 170 -0.83 -20.84 8.69
C GLU A 170 -0.40 -19.90 9.83
N THR A 171 0.10 -18.72 9.48
CA THR A 171 0.58 -17.74 10.46
C THR A 171 -0.65 -17.09 11.10
N ASP A 172 -0.91 -17.38 12.37
CA ASP A 172 -1.99 -16.75 13.15
C ASP A 172 -1.50 -15.42 13.73
N TYR A 173 -1.80 -14.33 13.01
CA TYR A 173 -1.46 -12.99 13.46
C TYR A 173 -2.11 -12.62 14.79
N LYS A 174 -3.35 -13.06 15.02
CA LYS A 174 -4.10 -12.67 16.23
C LYS A 174 -3.44 -13.26 17.46
N GLN A 175 -2.98 -14.50 17.37
CA GLN A 175 -2.21 -15.14 18.42
C GLN A 175 -0.87 -14.42 18.67
N ILE A 176 -0.10 -14.12 17.60
CA ILE A 176 1.18 -13.37 17.70
C ILE A 176 0.97 -12.03 18.43
N LYS A 177 -0.08 -11.29 18.05
CA LYS A 177 -0.43 -10.01 18.68
C LYS A 177 -0.77 -10.17 20.16
N MET A 178 -1.59 -11.16 20.51
CA MET A 178 -1.98 -11.41 21.90
C MET A 178 -0.80 -11.78 22.78
N ASP A 179 0.13 -12.58 22.26
CA ASP A 179 1.34 -12.98 22.99
C ASP A 179 2.27 -11.80 23.23
N ALA A 180 2.51 -10.96 22.22
CA ALA A 180 3.30 -9.74 22.37
C ALA A 180 2.70 -8.77 23.40
N GLN A 181 1.38 -8.64 23.42
CA GLN A 181 0.67 -7.84 24.43
C GLN A 181 0.83 -8.40 25.84
N ARG A 182 0.73 -9.73 26.02
CA ARG A 182 0.98 -10.39 27.31
C ARG A 182 2.41 -10.15 27.78
N THR A 183 3.40 -10.36 26.91
CA THR A 183 4.81 -10.12 27.24
C THR A 183 5.02 -8.68 27.72
N LEU A 184 4.45 -7.68 27.04
CA LEU A 184 4.53 -6.29 27.47
C LEU A 184 3.90 -6.08 28.86
N ILE A 185 2.70 -6.62 29.10
CA ILE A 185 1.99 -6.48 30.38
C ILE A 185 2.82 -7.06 31.53
N GLU A 186 3.43 -8.24 31.31
CA GLU A 186 4.22 -8.95 32.31
C GLU A 186 5.52 -8.22 32.66
N THR A 187 6.02 -7.31 31.81
CA THR A 187 7.21 -6.49 32.14
C THR A 187 6.99 -5.49 33.29
N PHE A 188 5.73 -5.29 33.72
CA PHE A 188 5.36 -4.37 34.80
C PHE A 188 5.03 -5.09 36.13
N LEU A 189 5.27 -6.41 36.22
CA LEU A 189 5.15 -7.21 37.46
C LEU A 189 6.49 -7.30 38.20
#